data_AF-A0A9D2E9Z4-F1
#
_entry.id   AF-A0A9D2E9Z4-F1
#
_cell.length_a   1.000
_cell.length_b   1.000
_cell.length_c   1.000
_cell.angle_alpha   90.00
_cell.angle_beta   90.00
_cell.angle_gamma   90.00
#
_symmetry.space_group_name_H-M   'P 1'
#
loop_
_entity.id
_entity.type
_entity.pdbx_description
1 polymer ?
#
loop_
_entity_poly.entity_id
_entity_poly.type
_entity_poly.pdbx_seq_one_letter_code
_entity_poly.pdbx_strand_id
1 'polypeptide(L)'
;MPNKFLIIFFSLLIPLTLQSQTVKHITLTARDAYTGHIALSEDSKDLDLIVKFIFNEQENRLSVTLLSYRSLFVFQEDVRYGQAVKKRKLRPDRLPYVVPTDPSIRIKASRDFRQQLPRPRRKFIFKRWFGCDGLQPIPQEYQLVNDYIEQDFDILHGRNEIIVSLHHLLVMDSEQTKNGQARYQWTFFKNLDLEYHITLQRDPCLGAETALQQASRDTESIRTAYKNLRNSYPHETANTEEQFNQFTELKQMLTKQFPRKAIESDCPDVQQQLETYNTYVDSIAAMQCQLVQQVKTATGIDPDLLLTRARMIDNMVSRWIGSTDPIERRDLNLMCHNIINEMNAQIEVCGFANEEQKKAGRVFFKARQYYQTTINANKQP
;
A
#
# COMPACT_ATOMS: atom_id res chain seq x y z
N MET A 1 -30.03 84.53 -20.02
CA MET A 1 -30.61 83.18 -20.17
C MET A 1 -29.49 82.22 -20.56
N PRO A 2 -29.25 81.18 -19.74
CA PRO A 2 -28.07 80.33 -19.81
C PRO A 2 -28.29 79.12 -20.72
N ASN A 3 -27.30 78.78 -21.54
CA ASN A 3 -27.23 77.52 -22.28
C ASN A 3 -26.33 76.53 -21.54
N LYS A 4 -26.92 75.37 -21.25
CA LYS A 4 -26.35 74.21 -20.57
C LYS A 4 -25.41 73.47 -21.52
N PHE A 5 -24.16 73.24 -21.12
CA PHE A 5 -23.37 72.10 -21.61
C PHE A 5 -22.68 71.43 -20.42
N LEU A 6 -23.32 70.35 -19.96
CA LEU A 6 -22.78 69.40 -19.02
C LEU A 6 -21.78 68.51 -19.80
N ILE A 7 -20.48 68.75 -19.65
CA ILE A 7 -19.44 67.87 -20.19
C ILE A 7 -19.33 66.68 -19.24
N ILE A 8 -19.91 65.55 -19.63
CA ILE A 8 -19.75 64.27 -18.94
C ILE A 8 -18.36 63.73 -19.31
N PHE A 9 -17.43 63.80 -18.36
CA PHE A 9 -16.14 63.13 -18.43
C PHE A 9 -16.36 61.62 -18.17
N PHE A 10 -16.70 60.85 -19.20
CA PHE A 10 -16.63 59.39 -19.15
C PHE A 10 -15.15 58.99 -19.30
N SER A 11 -14.43 58.94 -18.19
CA SER A 11 -13.17 58.23 -18.08
C SER A 11 -13.43 56.74 -18.26
N LEU A 12 -13.32 56.27 -19.51
CA LEU A 12 -13.16 54.87 -19.86
C LEU A 12 -11.85 54.36 -19.22
N LEU A 13 -11.95 53.92 -17.97
CA LEU A 13 -11.03 52.96 -17.37
C LEU A 13 -11.22 51.65 -18.14
N ILE A 14 -10.47 51.51 -19.23
CA ILE A 14 -10.22 50.22 -19.85
C ILE A 14 -9.48 49.41 -18.78
N PRO A 15 -10.05 48.30 -18.24
CA PRO A 15 -9.27 47.43 -17.39
C PRO A 15 -8.13 46.90 -18.28
N LEU A 16 -6.88 47.14 -17.86
CA LEU A 16 -5.76 46.36 -18.37
C LEU A 16 -6.20 44.90 -18.30
N THR A 17 -6.26 44.23 -19.44
CA THR A 17 -6.45 42.80 -19.51
C THR A 17 -5.38 42.16 -18.64
N LEU A 18 -5.75 41.70 -17.44
CA LEU A 18 -5.00 40.68 -16.74
C LEU A 18 -4.81 39.56 -17.77
N GLN A 19 -3.57 39.28 -18.15
CA GLN A 19 -3.27 38.01 -18.81
C GLN A 19 -3.71 36.95 -17.80
N SER A 20 -4.74 36.17 -18.13
CA SER A 20 -5.25 35.16 -17.21
C SER A 20 -4.21 34.05 -17.13
N GLN A 21 -3.48 34.02 -16.02
CA GLN A 21 -2.60 32.92 -15.70
C GLN A 21 -3.43 31.64 -15.60
N THR A 22 -3.05 30.60 -16.35
CA THR A 22 -3.76 29.32 -16.31
C THR A 22 -3.20 28.50 -15.17
N VAL A 23 -4.00 28.24 -14.13
CA VAL A 23 -3.60 27.42 -12.98
C VAL A 23 -4.12 26.01 -13.13
N LYS A 24 -3.25 25.01 -12.92
CA LYS A 24 -3.58 23.58 -12.88
C LYS A 24 -3.19 23.01 -11.53
N HIS A 25 -4.11 22.29 -10.89
CA HIS A 25 -3.82 21.56 -9.66
C HIS A 25 -3.56 20.10 -10.01
N ILE A 26 -2.42 19.57 -9.53
CA ILE A 26 -2.03 18.18 -9.76
C ILE A 26 -1.51 17.55 -8.47
N THR A 27 -1.75 16.26 -8.31
CA THR A 27 -1.17 15.45 -7.23
C THR A 27 -0.11 14.54 -7.84
N LEU A 28 1.07 14.49 -7.24
CA LEU A 28 2.17 13.63 -7.66
C LEU A 28 2.51 12.63 -6.57
N THR A 29 2.73 11.39 -6.99
CA THR A 29 3.27 10.30 -6.15
C THR A 29 4.63 9.91 -6.70
N ALA A 30 5.44 9.17 -5.93
CA ALA A 30 6.71 8.62 -6.44
C ALA A 30 6.52 7.60 -7.57
N ARG A 31 5.31 7.05 -7.75
CA ARG A 31 5.02 5.97 -8.70
C ARG A 31 4.51 6.47 -10.04
N ASP A 32 3.84 7.63 -10.03
CA ASP A 32 3.13 8.16 -11.20
C ASP A 32 3.71 9.50 -11.63
N ALA A 33 4.11 9.58 -12.90
CA ALA A 33 4.46 10.85 -13.53
C ALA A 33 3.20 11.56 -14.03
N TYR A 34 3.10 12.87 -13.81
CA TYR A 34 2.11 13.67 -14.51
C TYR A 34 2.59 13.95 -15.93
N THR A 35 1.70 13.80 -16.90
CA THR A 35 1.95 14.21 -18.29
C THR A 35 0.78 15.06 -18.78
N GLY A 36 1.07 16.22 -19.36
CA GLY A 36 0.06 17.15 -19.86
C GLY A 36 0.42 17.69 -21.22
N HIS A 37 -0.58 17.90 -22.07
CA HIS A 37 -0.39 18.57 -23.35
C HIS A 37 -0.58 20.08 -23.21
N ILE A 38 0.26 20.85 -23.90
CA ILE A 38 0.19 22.30 -24.00
C ILE A 38 0.19 22.66 -25.48
N ALA A 39 -0.97 23.09 -25.97
CA ALA A 39 -1.09 23.61 -27.32
C ALA A 39 -0.46 25.00 -27.39
N LEU A 40 0.55 25.17 -28.25
CA LEU A 40 1.22 26.46 -28.44
C LEU A 40 0.46 27.38 -29.41
N SER A 41 -0.29 26.78 -30.34
CA SER A 41 -1.12 27.45 -31.35
C SER A 41 -2.47 26.75 -31.44
N GLU A 42 -3.55 27.51 -31.67
CA GLU A 42 -4.88 26.94 -31.91
C GLU A 42 -4.97 26.23 -33.27
N ASP A 43 -4.11 26.63 -34.21
CA ASP A 43 -4.18 26.21 -35.61
C ASP A 43 -3.26 25.03 -35.96
N SER A 44 -2.35 24.62 -35.05
CA SER A 44 -1.23 23.73 -35.42
C SER A 44 -0.80 22.79 -34.30
N LYS A 45 -1.11 21.49 -34.47
CA LYS A 45 -0.75 20.41 -33.52
C LYS A 45 0.72 20.01 -33.56
N ASP A 46 1.46 20.36 -34.61
CA ASP A 46 2.91 20.13 -34.75
C ASP A 46 3.74 21.00 -33.78
N LEU A 47 3.12 22.03 -33.20
CA LEU A 47 3.69 22.88 -32.17
C LEU A 47 3.28 22.44 -30.75
N ASP A 48 2.56 21.33 -30.60
CA ASP A 48 2.16 20.85 -29.28
C ASP A 48 3.39 20.46 -28.45
N LEU A 49 3.33 20.83 -27.17
CA LEU A 49 4.31 20.42 -26.17
C LEU A 49 3.69 19.39 -25.23
N ILE A 50 4.54 18.51 -24.73
CA ILE A 50 4.21 17.64 -23.61
C ILE A 50 5.03 18.13 -22.42
N VAL A 51 4.35 18.53 -21.35
CA VAL A 51 4.98 18.72 -20.05
C VAL A 51 4.90 17.43 -19.24
N LYS A 52 5.99 17.10 -18.56
CA LYS A 52 6.08 15.97 -17.65
C LYS A 52 6.61 16.43 -16.31
N PHE A 53 5.98 15.99 -15.23
CA PHE A 53 6.49 16.13 -13.87
C PHE A 53 6.75 14.76 -13.28
N ILE A 54 7.92 14.57 -12.68
CA ILE A 54 8.31 13.33 -12.01
C ILE A 54 8.78 13.69 -10.61
N PHE A 55 8.21 13.04 -9.59
CA PHE A 55 8.66 13.18 -8.21
C PHE A 55 9.51 11.96 -7.82
N ASN A 56 10.78 12.19 -7.52
CA ASN A 56 11.65 11.19 -6.92
C ASN A 56 11.67 11.41 -5.40
N GLU A 57 10.93 10.57 -4.68
CA GLU A 57 10.79 10.71 -3.23
C GLU A 57 12.08 10.34 -2.47
N GLN A 58 12.84 9.36 -2.97
CA GLN A 58 14.10 8.92 -2.34
C GLN A 58 15.15 10.03 -2.31
N GLU A 59 15.26 10.78 -3.42
CA GLU A 59 16.17 11.91 -3.53
C GLU A 59 15.52 13.24 -3.10
N ASN A 60 14.22 13.22 -2.79
CA ASN A 60 13.41 14.40 -2.53
C ASN A 60 13.54 15.46 -3.65
N ARG A 61 13.38 15.01 -4.90
CA ARG A 61 13.56 15.82 -6.12
C ARG A 61 12.34 15.84 -7.01
N LEU A 62 12.15 16.96 -7.69
CA LEU A 62 11.15 17.11 -8.75
C LEU A 62 11.87 17.36 -10.08
N SER A 63 11.56 16.56 -11.09
CA SER A 63 12.02 16.77 -12.47
C SER A 63 10.89 17.35 -13.31
N VAL A 64 11.18 18.43 -14.03
CA VAL A 64 10.26 19.10 -14.96
C VAL A 64 10.80 18.97 -16.37
N THR A 65 10.06 18.27 -17.23
CA THR A 65 10.46 18.05 -18.63
C THR A 65 9.45 18.69 -19.58
N LEU A 66 9.95 19.41 -20.59
CA LEU A 66 9.19 19.86 -21.75
C LEU A 66 9.69 19.11 -22.98
N LEU A 67 8.81 18.34 -23.61
CA LEU A 67 9.07 17.54 -24.80
C LEU A 67 8.36 18.17 -25.99
N SER A 68 9.02 18.21 -27.14
CA SER A 68 8.43 18.69 -28.38
C SER A 68 8.93 17.87 -29.56
N TYR A 69 8.14 17.86 -30.64
CA TYR A 69 8.58 17.33 -31.93
C TYR A 69 9.54 18.27 -32.67
N ARG A 70 9.73 19.50 -32.16
CA ARG A 70 10.62 20.52 -32.72
C ARG A 70 11.62 20.96 -31.67
N SER A 71 12.79 21.41 -32.10
CA SER A 71 13.81 21.82 -31.15
C SER A 71 13.37 23.06 -30.37
N LEU A 72 13.57 23.02 -29.06
CA LEU A 72 13.16 24.05 -28.12
C LEU A 72 14.36 24.91 -27.72
N PHE A 73 14.06 26.18 -27.42
CA PHE A 73 15.00 27.10 -26.79
C PHE A 73 14.32 27.87 -25.67
N VAL A 74 15.00 27.95 -24.54
CA VAL A 74 14.54 28.63 -23.34
C VAL A 74 15.64 29.47 -22.72
N PHE A 75 15.23 30.45 -21.92
CA PHE A 75 16.14 31.21 -21.09
C PHE A 75 16.03 30.71 -19.64
N GLN A 76 17.16 30.48 -18.97
CA GLN A 76 17.18 30.15 -17.53
C GLN A 76 16.90 31.37 -16.64
N GLU A 77 17.28 32.55 -17.12
CA GLU A 77 17.12 33.81 -16.42
C GLU A 77 16.41 34.82 -17.32
N ASP A 78 15.99 35.92 -16.74
CA ASP A 78 15.37 37.01 -17.49
C ASP A 78 16.41 37.71 -18.37
N VAL A 79 16.25 37.63 -19.69
CA VAL A 79 17.20 38.19 -20.66
C VAL A 79 16.55 39.23 -21.54
N ARG A 80 17.14 40.42 -21.60
CA ARG A 80 16.70 41.45 -22.55
C ARG A 80 17.00 41.03 -23.98
N TYR A 81 16.03 41.22 -24.88
CA TYR A 81 16.21 40.99 -26.33
C TYR A 81 17.44 41.72 -26.88
N GLY A 82 17.67 42.96 -26.45
CA GLY A 82 18.82 43.76 -26.87
C GLY A 82 20.18 43.22 -26.40
N GLN A 83 20.20 42.31 -25.43
CA GLN A 83 21.38 41.57 -24.96
C GLN A 83 21.51 40.25 -25.73
N ALA A 84 20.45 39.44 -25.78
CA ALA A 84 20.46 38.15 -26.48
C ALA A 84 20.65 38.29 -28.00
N VAL A 85 20.11 39.33 -28.64
CA VAL A 85 20.03 39.42 -30.11
C VAL A 85 20.70 40.68 -30.66
N LYS A 86 21.60 40.51 -31.63
CA LYS A 86 22.17 41.62 -32.42
C LYS A 86 21.76 41.50 -33.88
N LYS A 87 21.20 42.59 -34.44
CA LYS A 87 20.59 42.64 -35.77
C LYS A 87 19.44 41.62 -35.92
N ARG A 88 19.76 40.34 -36.07
CA ARG A 88 18.82 39.19 -36.17
C ARG A 88 19.46 37.86 -35.71
N LYS A 89 20.59 37.88 -35.00
CA LYS A 89 21.33 36.68 -34.58
C LYS A 89 21.42 36.61 -33.06
N LEU A 90 21.30 35.40 -32.50
CA LEU A 90 21.61 35.13 -31.10
C LEU A 90 23.09 35.42 -30.83
N ARG A 91 23.40 35.89 -29.62
CA ARG A 91 24.74 36.09 -29.07
C ARG A 91 24.88 35.23 -27.82
N PRO A 92 25.31 33.97 -27.96
CA PRO A 92 25.47 33.07 -26.81
C PRO A 92 26.47 33.62 -25.80
N ASP A 93 27.52 34.31 -26.27
CA ASP A 93 28.56 34.98 -25.49
C ASP A 93 28.06 36.06 -24.52
N ARG A 94 26.79 36.47 -24.64
CA ARG A 94 26.18 37.51 -23.79
C ARG A 94 25.00 37.00 -22.97
N LEU A 95 24.74 35.70 -23.00
CA LEU A 95 23.76 35.10 -22.11
C LEU A 95 24.34 35.01 -20.70
N PRO A 96 23.49 35.11 -19.66
CA PRO A 96 23.96 35.15 -18.27
C PRO A 96 24.41 33.77 -17.75
N TYR A 97 24.24 32.71 -18.53
CA TYR A 97 24.61 31.34 -18.18
C TYR A 97 25.49 30.72 -19.27
N VAL A 98 26.29 29.73 -18.87
CA VAL A 98 27.18 29.01 -19.79
C VAL A 98 26.33 28.09 -20.65
N VAL A 99 26.33 28.34 -21.95
CA VAL A 99 25.71 27.47 -22.94
C VAL A 99 26.85 26.85 -23.74
N PRO A 100 27.05 25.52 -23.72
CA PRO A 100 27.96 24.86 -24.63
C PRO A 100 27.50 25.15 -26.06
N THR A 101 28.33 25.88 -26.80
CA THR A 101 28.01 26.29 -28.16
C THR A 101 29.11 25.84 -29.10
N ASP A 102 28.76 25.01 -30.09
CA ASP A 102 29.62 24.85 -31.26
C ASP A 102 29.67 26.22 -31.99
N PRO A 103 30.86 26.80 -32.20
CA PRO A 103 31.03 28.06 -32.93
C PRO A 103 30.41 28.07 -34.34
N SER A 104 30.18 26.89 -34.92
CA SER A 104 29.54 26.70 -36.23
C SER A 104 28.04 26.97 -36.20
N ILE A 105 27.38 26.79 -35.05
CA ILE A 105 25.92 26.91 -34.89
C ILE A 105 25.51 28.37 -34.96
N ARG A 106 24.59 28.66 -35.89
CA ARG A 106 24.06 30.01 -36.08
C ARG A 106 22.55 30.03 -35.92
N ILE A 107 22.09 30.66 -34.84
CA ILE A 107 20.67 30.86 -34.57
C ILE A 107 20.22 32.24 -35.03
N LYS A 108 19.21 32.30 -35.91
CA LYS A 108 18.63 33.54 -36.42
C LYS A 108 17.21 33.75 -35.94
N ALA A 109 16.89 34.99 -35.58
CA ALA A 109 15.52 35.44 -35.39
C ALA A 109 14.88 35.71 -36.76
N SER A 110 13.93 34.85 -37.17
CA SER A 110 13.21 34.98 -38.43
C SER A 110 12.42 36.31 -38.49
N ARG A 111 11.83 36.63 -39.65
CA ARG A 111 10.96 37.80 -39.75
C ARG A 111 9.69 37.59 -38.93
N ASP A 112 9.11 36.40 -39.03
CA ASP A 112 7.79 36.09 -38.48
C ASP A 112 7.85 35.97 -36.96
N PHE A 113 8.88 35.32 -36.42
CA PHE A 113 9.18 35.34 -34.98
C PHE A 113 9.30 36.77 -34.45
N ARG A 114 10.05 37.64 -35.14
CA ARG A 114 10.20 39.04 -34.69
C ARG A 114 8.88 39.81 -34.75
N GLN A 115 7.92 39.43 -35.58
CA GLN A 115 6.61 40.08 -35.60
C GLN A 115 5.74 39.70 -34.40
N GLN A 116 5.96 38.52 -33.81
CA GLN A 116 5.27 38.06 -32.58
C GLN A 116 5.70 38.84 -31.33
N LEU A 117 6.88 39.47 -31.33
CA LEU A 117 7.40 40.21 -30.18
C LEU A 117 6.88 41.66 -30.09
N PRO A 118 6.51 42.15 -28.88
CA PRO A 118 6.11 43.52 -28.66
C PRO A 118 7.14 44.57 -29.13
N ARG A 119 6.66 45.75 -29.53
CA ARG A 119 7.50 46.91 -29.85
C ARG A 119 7.54 47.89 -28.66
N PRO A 120 8.69 48.50 -28.34
CA PRO A 120 9.99 48.36 -28.99
C PRO A 120 10.75 47.09 -28.54
N ARG A 121 11.07 46.21 -29.49
CA ARG A 121 11.68 44.89 -29.22
C ARG A 121 12.95 44.93 -28.38
N ARG A 122 13.79 45.97 -28.52
CA ARG A 122 15.04 46.09 -27.76
C ARG A 122 14.83 46.11 -26.24
N LYS A 123 13.64 46.55 -25.78
CA LYS A 123 13.25 46.58 -24.37
C LYS A 123 12.53 45.31 -23.91
N PHE A 124 12.15 44.43 -24.83
CA PHE A 124 11.48 43.18 -24.50
C PHE A 124 12.38 42.30 -23.63
N ILE A 125 11.81 41.70 -22.60
CA ILE A 125 12.49 40.77 -21.69
C ILE A 125 11.94 39.39 -21.98
N PHE A 126 12.81 38.48 -22.37
CA PHE A 126 12.50 37.07 -22.31
C PHE A 126 12.54 36.67 -20.83
N LYS A 127 11.39 36.30 -20.27
CA LYS A 127 11.35 35.74 -18.93
C LYS A 127 12.05 34.39 -18.92
N ARG A 128 12.62 34.02 -17.78
CA ARG A 128 13.03 32.63 -17.53
C ARG A 128 11.88 31.67 -17.83
N TRP A 129 12.18 30.46 -18.30
CA TRP A 129 11.12 29.53 -18.74
C TRP A 129 10.38 28.87 -17.59
N PHE A 130 11.02 28.76 -16.43
CA PHE A 130 10.41 28.24 -15.21
C PHE A 130 10.52 29.25 -14.07
N GLY A 131 9.46 29.37 -13.28
CA GLY A 131 9.46 29.94 -11.93
C GLY A 131 9.12 28.84 -10.94
N CYS A 132 9.65 28.95 -9.73
CA CYS A 132 9.41 27.94 -8.70
C CYS A 132 9.28 28.57 -7.31
N ASP A 133 8.35 28.03 -6.52
CA ASP A 133 8.24 28.27 -5.08
C ASP A 133 8.30 26.92 -4.36
N GLY A 134 9.00 26.88 -3.23
CA GLY A 134 9.26 25.64 -2.47
C GLY A 134 10.34 24.72 -3.07
N LEU A 135 11.07 25.17 -4.11
CA LEU A 135 12.07 24.39 -4.84
C LEU A 135 13.41 25.14 -4.97
N GLN A 136 14.49 24.38 -5.09
CA GLN A 136 15.80 24.88 -5.45
C GLN A 136 16.29 24.23 -6.76
N PRO A 137 16.56 25.00 -7.83
CA PRO A 137 17.00 24.42 -9.10
C PRO A 137 18.42 23.83 -8.96
N ILE A 138 18.59 22.62 -9.48
CA ILE A 138 19.90 21.97 -9.57
C ILE A 138 20.62 22.54 -10.80
N PRO A 139 21.88 23.01 -10.68
CA PRO A 139 22.65 23.48 -11.83
C PRO A 139 22.79 22.39 -12.89
N GLN A 140 22.53 22.74 -14.15
CA GLN A 140 22.63 21.83 -15.29
C GLN A 140 23.37 22.49 -16.45
N GLU A 141 24.06 21.69 -17.25
CA GLU A 141 24.61 22.15 -18.52
C GLU A 141 23.52 22.14 -19.60
N TYR A 142 23.09 23.33 -20.01
CA TYR A 142 22.06 23.46 -21.05
C TYR A 142 22.70 23.58 -22.42
N GLN A 143 22.32 22.71 -23.33
CA GLN A 143 22.70 22.85 -24.73
C GLN A 143 21.82 23.90 -25.44
N LEU A 144 22.37 24.52 -26.49
CA LEU A 144 21.68 25.51 -27.31
C LEU A 144 20.44 24.97 -28.01
N VAL A 145 20.41 23.68 -28.36
CA VAL A 145 19.40 23.07 -29.21
C VAL A 145 19.10 21.70 -28.64
N ASN A 146 17.88 21.52 -28.14
CA ASN A 146 17.42 20.22 -27.70
C ASN A 146 16.00 19.99 -28.20
N ASP A 147 15.64 18.73 -28.42
CA ASP A 147 14.25 18.34 -28.72
C ASP A 147 13.40 18.26 -27.43
N TYR A 148 14.06 18.29 -26.27
CA TYR A 148 13.43 18.39 -24.96
C TYR A 148 14.24 19.25 -24.01
N ILE A 149 13.60 19.80 -22.99
CA ILE A 149 14.25 20.56 -21.93
C ILE A 149 13.87 19.91 -20.62
N GLU A 150 14.86 19.64 -19.77
CA GLU A 150 14.65 19.10 -18.44
C GLU A 150 15.23 20.06 -17.40
N GLN A 151 14.63 20.09 -16.22
CA GLN A 151 15.17 20.74 -15.04
C GLN A 151 14.79 20.00 -13.78
N ASP A 152 15.82 19.62 -13.04
CA ASP A 152 15.70 19.01 -11.73
C ASP A 152 15.74 20.05 -10.62
N PHE A 153 14.96 19.79 -9.59
CA PHE A 153 14.85 20.65 -8.42
C PHE A 153 14.96 19.81 -7.15
N ASP A 154 15.76 20.27 -6.20
CA ASP A 154 15.66 19.78 -4.83
C ASP A 154 14.42 20.41 -4.18
N ILE A 155 13.59 19.58 -3.55
CA ILE A 155 12.41 20.04 -2.82
C ILE A 155 12.83 20.49 -1.42
N LEU A 156 12.40 21.66 -0.99
CA LEU A 156 12.73 22.14 0.36
C LEU A 156 12.17 21.20 1.44
N HIS A 157 12.93 21.02 2.53
CA HIS A 157 12.59 20.06 3.57
C HIS A 157 11.19 20.30 4.17
N GLY A 158 10.41 19.23 4.32
CA GLY A 158 9.05 19.28 4.88
C GLY A 158 7.99 19.92 3.97
N ARG A 159 8.33 20.32 2.73
CA ARG A 159 7.36 20.84 1.77
C ARG A 159 6.69 19.69 1.00
N ASN A 160 5.36 19.78 0.95
CA ASN A 160 4.50 18.91 0.13
C ASN A 160 3.68 19.72 -0.89
N GLU A 161 3.64 21.04 -0.77
CA GLU A 161 2.99 21.93 -1.73
C GLU A 161 4.06 22.73 -2.46
N ILE A 162 4.03 22.65 -3.78
CA ILE A 162 5.02 23.24 -4.67
C ILE A 162 4.29 23.97 -5.79
N ILE A 163 4.86 25.10 -6.21
CA ILE A 163 4.36 25.83 -7.37
C ILE A 163 5.44 25.84 -8.46
N VAL A 164 5.07 25.41 -9.66
CA VAL A 164 5.90 25.54 -10.86
C VAL A 164 5.18 26.38 -11.89
N SER A 165 5.75 27.53 -12.24
CA SER A 165 5.23 28.41 -13.28
C SER A 165 6.05 28.23 -14.55
N LEU A 166 5.40 28.07 -15.70
CA LEU A 166 6.02 28.01 -17.02
C LEU A 166 5.75 29.31 -17.79
N HIS A 167 6.78 29.88 -18.40
CA HIS A 167 6.70 31.17 -19.09
C HIS A 167 7.19 31.10 -20.53
N HIS A 168 8.24 31.85 -20.87
CA HIS A 168 8.61 32.10 -22.26
C HIS A 168 9.32 30.90 -22.85
N LEU A 169 8.81 30.44 -23.99
CA LEU A 169 9.37 29.34 -24.75
C LEU A 169 9.49 29.74 -26.23
N LEU A 170 10.58 29.30 -26.85
CA LEU A 170 10.89 29.54 -28.25
C LEU A 170 11.00 28.20 -28.99
N VAL A 171 10.39 28.12 -30.16
CA VAL A 171 10.52 26.96 -31.06
C VAL A 171 11.49 27.29 -32.17
N MET A 172 12.30 26.30 -32.53
CA MET A 172 13.34 26.40 -33.54
C MET A 172 13.12 25.41 -34.67
N ASP A 173 13.44 25.86 -35.88
CA ASP A 173 13.67 24.96 -37.01
C ASP A 173 15.15 24.91 -37.37
N SER A 174 15.58 23.73 -37.80
CA SER A 174 16.88 23.54 -38.43
C SER A 174 16.74 23.48 -39.94
N GLU A 175 17.59 24.21 -40.64
CA GLU A 175 17.82 24.07 -42.08
C GLU A 175 19.27 23.65 -42.31
N GLN A 176 19.47 22.66 -43.17
CA GLN A 176 20.78 22.35 -43.71
C GLN A 176 21.14 23.39 -44.77
N THR A 177 22.27 24.06 -44.60
CA THR A 177 22.77 24.96 -45.64
C THR A 177 23.39 24.17 -46.79
N LYS A 178 23.58 24.81 -47.95
CA LYS A 178 24.26 24.21 -49.13
C LYS A 178 25.66 23.64 -48.82
N ASN A 179 26.28 24.08 -47.73
CA ASN A 179 27.62 23.66 -47.30
C ASN A 179 27.56 22.61 -46.18
N GLY A 180 26.39 21.99 -45.92
CA GLY A 180 26.19 21.00 -44.85
C GLY A 180 26.17 21.55 -43.43
N GLN A 181 26.33 22.87 -43.24
CA GLN A 181 26.25 23.48 -41.91
C GLN A 181 24.81 23.60 -41.45
N ALA A 182 24.53 23.17 -40.22
CA ALA A 182 23.24 23.35 -39.58
C ALA A 182 22.99 24.82 -39.25
N ARG A 183 21.82 25.33 -39.63
CA ARG A 183 21.40 26.68 -39.31
C ARG A 183 20.03 26.63 -38.65
N TYR A 184 19.95 27.23 -37.47
CA TYR A 184 18.71 27.27 -36.72
C TYR A 184 18.02 28.61 -36.88
N GLN A 185 16.69 28.59 -36.90
CA GLN A 185 15.87 29.79 -36.91
C GLN A 185 14.81 29.70 -35.82
N TRP A 186 14.71 30.75 -34.99
CA TRP A 186 13.54 30.91 -34.14
C TRP A 186 12.34 31.24 -35.02
N THR A 187 11.31 30.42 -34.92
CA THR A 187 10.10 30.49 -35.74
C THR A 187 8.89 30.89 -34.91
N PHE A 188 8.83 30.46 -33.65
CA PHE A 188 7.68 30.70 -32.77
C PHE A 188 8.09 31.17 -31.38
N PHE A 189 7.23 31.99 -30.77
CA PHE A 189 7.33 32.50 -29.42
C PHE A 189 5.97 32.41 -28.74
N LYS A 190 5.96 31.89 -27.51
CA LYS A 190 4.78 31.92 -26.64
C LYS A 190 5.21 32.25 -25.22
N ASN A 191 4.46 33.13 -24.56
CA ASN A 191 4.40 33.12 -23.10
C ASN A 191 3.33 32.10 -22.71
N LEU A 192 3.73 31.02 -22.07
CA LEU A 192 2.81 29.98 -21.60
C LEU A 192 1.89 30.50 -20.50
N ASP A 193 2.44 31.31 -19.59
CA ASP A 193 1.74 31.89 -18.44
C ASP A 193 0.91 30.86 -17.67
N LEU A 194 1.52 29.70 -17.42
CA LEU A 194 0.84 28.53 -16.90
C LEU A 194 1.47 28.12 -15.58
N GLU A 195 0.66 27.83 -14.58
CA GLU A 195 1.11 27.51 -13.24
C GLU A 195 0.58 26.14 -12.81
N TYR A 196 1.45 25.31 -12.25
CA TYR A 196 1.12 24.03 -11.66
C TYR A 196 1.23 24.14 -10.15
N HIS A 197 0.10 23.92 -9.47
CA HIS A 197 0.04 23.74 -8.02
C HIS A 197 0.12 22.24 -7.77
N ILE A 198 1.29 21.81 -7.30
CA ILE A 198 1.66 20.41 -7.16
C ILE A 198 1.56 20.03 -5.68
N THR A 199 0.71 19.06 -5.37
CA THR A 199 0.67 18.41 -4.06
C THR A 199 1.43 17.09 -4.14
N LEU A 200 2.47 16.95 -3.32
CA LEU A 200 3.25 15.72 -3.20
C LEU A 200 2.60 14.79 -2.19
N GLN A 201 2.24 13.60 -2.65
CA GLN A 201 1.81 12.50 -1.80
C GLN A 201 2.99 11.57 -1.57
N ARG A 202 3.53 11.65 -0.35
CA ARG A 202 4.67 10.85 0.12
C ARG A 202 4.20 9.50 0.64
N ASP A 203 5.01 8.47 0.43
CA ASP A 203 4.79 7.14 0.97
C ASP A 203 5.30 7.11 2.42
N PRO A 204 4.41 7.02 3.44
CA PRO A 204 4.82 7.00 4.84
C PRO A 204 5.63 5.76 5.22
N CYS A 205 5.68 4.76 4.35
CA CYS A 205 6.47 3.54 4.52
C CYS A 205 7.82 3.57 3.78
N LEU A 206 8.16 4.66 3.09
CA LEU A 206 9.44 4.76 2.41
C LEU A 206 10.60 4.67 3.42
N GLY A 207 11.52 3.73 3.22
CA GLY A 207 12.63 3.50 4.14
C GLY A 207 12.28 2.66 5.38
N ALA A 208 11.03 2.22 5.53
CA ALA A 208 10.56 1.40 6.65
C ALA A 208 10.72 -0.11 6.41
N GLU A 209 11.41 -0.54 5.34
CA GLU A 209 11.48 -1.94 4.93
C GLU A 209 12.12 -2.82 6.02
N THR A 210 13.16 -2.31 6.67
CA THR A 210 13.85 -3.01 7.76
C THR A 210 12.97 -3.15 9.00
N ALA A 211 12.27 -2.08 9.38
CA ALA A 211 11.33 -2.07 10.49
C ALA A 211 10.15 -3.03 10.23
N LEU A 212 9.62 -3.04 9.00
CA LEU A 212 8.53 -3.92 8.60
C LEU A 212 8.94 -5.39 8.62
N GLN A 213 10.13 -5.73 8.11
CA GLN A 213 10.67 -7.09 8.18
C GLN A 213 10.86 -7.55 9.63
N GLN A 214 11.40 -6.69 10.50
CA GLN A 214 11.59 -7.02 11.90
C GLN A 214 10.24 -7.21 12.62
N ALA A 215 9.29 -6.28 12.43
CA ALA A 215 7.95 -6.38 13.00
C ALA A 215 7.24 -7.67 12.56
N SER A 216 7.31 -8.00 11.26
CA SER A 216 6.75 -9.24 10.70
C SER A 216 7.37 -10.51 11.33
N ARG A 217 8.70 -10.56 11.48
CA ARG A 217 9.39 -11.68 12.14
C ARG A 217 8.96 -11.85 13.59
N ASP A 218 8.87 -10.75 14.32
CA ASP A 218 8.47 -10.77 15.73
C ASP A 218 7.00 -11.22 15.89
N THR A 219 6.11 -10.77 15.00
CA THR A 219 4.71 -11.22 14.92
C THR A 219 4.62 -12.72 14.67
N GLU A 220 5.38 -13.26 13.72
CA GLU A 220 5.32 -14.70 13.43
C GLU A 220 5.93 -15.54 14.56
N SER A 221 6.95 -15.03 15.25
CA SER A 221 7.54 -15.67 16.42
C SER A 221 6.53 -15.79 17.56
N ILE A 222 5.86 -14.69 17.95
CA ILE A 222 4.87 -14.73 19.01
C ILE A 222 3.62 -15.53 18.62
N ARG A 223 3.20 -15.47 17.36
CA ARG A 223 2.10 -16.27 16.83
C ARG A 223 2.38 -17.76 16.95
N THR A 224 3.60 -18.18 16.63
CA THR A 224 4.04 -19.58 16.77
C THR A 224 4.05 -19.99 18.24
N ALA A 225 4.60 -19.15 19.13
CA ALA A 225 4.60 -19.42 20.56
C ALA A 225 3.17 -19.52 21.15
N TYR A 226 2.29 -18.60 20.79
CA TYR A 226 0.88 -18.61 21.15
C TYR A 226 0.18 -19.90 20.69
N LYS A 227 0.37 -20.28 19.42
CA LYS A 227 -0.22 -21.49 18.85
C LYS A 227 0.27 -22.75 19.56
N ASN A 228 1.57 -22.83 19.86
CA ASN A 228 2.14 -23.96 20.60
C ASN A 228 1.54 -24.05 22.01
N LEU A 229 1.48 -22.94 22.75
CA LEU A 229 0.87 -22.92 24.09
C LEU A 229 -0.60 -23.37 24.04
N ARG A 230 -1.38 -22.85 23.10
CA ARG A 230 -2.80 -23.20 22.93
C ARG A 230 -3.02 -24.65 22.51
N ASN A 231 -2.12 -25.21 21.71
CA ASN A 231 -2.18 -26.62 21.30
C ASN A 231 -1.79 -27.58 22.43
N SER A 232 -0.86 -27.18 23.30
CA SER A 232 -0.46 -27.97 24.47
C SER A 232 -1.54 -27.97 25.56
N TYR A 233 -2.35 -26.92 25.64
CA TYR A 233 -3.44 -26.78 26.62
C TYR A 233 -4.76 -26.46 25.93
N PRO A 234 -5.32 -27.41 25.16
CA PRO A 234 -6.61 -27.22 24.51
C PRO A 234 -7.69 -26.95 25.56
N HIS A 235 -8.56 -25.99 25.27
CA HIS A 235 -9.62 -25.54 26.18
C HIS A 235 -9.16 -24.95 27.52
N GLU A 236 -7.88 -24.57 27.65
CA GLU A 236 -7.40 -23.91 28.88
C GLU A 236 -7.61 -24.79 30.13
N THR A 237 -7.42 -26.10 29.99
CA THR A 237 -7.58 -27.07 31.09
C THR A 237 -6.32 -27.89 31.30
N ALA A 238 -5.97 -28.13 32.57
CA ALA A 238 -4.91 -29.05 32.99
C ALA A 238 -5.53 -30.21 33.79
N ASN A 239 -5.10 -31.44 33.50
CA ASN A 239 -5.62 -32.64 34.17
C ASN A 239 -4.81 -33.04 35.41
N THR A 240 -3.61 -32.48 35.57
CA THR A 240 -2.74 -32.68 36.73
C THR A 240 -2.18 -31.36 37.23
N GLU A 241 -1.82 -31.32 38.51
CA GLU A 241 -1.19 -30.16 39.13
C GLU A 241 0.17 -29.81 38.50
N GLU A 242 0.92 -30.83 38.06
CA GLU A 242 2.15 -30.65 37.30
C GLU A 242 1.91 -29.94 35.96
N GLN A 243 0.87 -30.32 35.21
CA GLN A 243 0.51 -29.65 33.96
C GLN A 243 0.07 -28.21 34.19
N PHE A 244 -0.66 -27.94 35.27
CA PHE A 244 -1.05 -26.59 35.65
C PHE A 244 0.16 -25.70 35.98
N ASN A 245 1.12 -26.23 36.73
CA ASN A 245 2.36 -25.54 37.06
C ASN A 245 3.21 -25.27 35.80
N GLN A 246 3.33 -26.26 34.90
CA GLN A 246 4.02 -26.11 33.62
C GLN A 246 3.37 -25.03 32.74
N PHE A 247 2.04 -24.97 32.65
CA PHE A 247 1.33 -23.90 31.95
C PHE A 247 1.69 -22.53 32.53
N THR A 248 1.66 -22.40 33.87
CA THR A 248 1.92 -21.13 34.55
C THR A 248 3.34 -20.64 34.29
N GLU A 249 4.33 -21.54 34.35
CA GLU A 249 5.72 -21.23 34.06
C GLU A 249 5.93 -20.85 32.59
N LEU A 250 5.38 -21.62 31.65
CA LEU A 250 5.46 -21.32 30.22
C LEU A 250 4.81 -19.97 29.88
N LYS A 251 3.63 -19.69 30.44
CA LYS A 251 2.95 -18.39 30.27
C LYS A 251 3.84 -17.25 30.79
N GLN A 252 4.43 -17.38 31.97
CA GLN A 252 5.33 -16.38 32.52
C GLN A 252 6.58 -16.18 31.66
N MET A 253 7.18 -17.28 31.16
CA MET A 253 8.34 -17.24 30.27
C MET A 253 8.01 -16.47 28.98
N LEU A 254 6.88 -16.81 28.33
CA LEU A 254 6.44 -16.16 27.10
C LEU A 254 6.12 -14.68 27.31
N THR A 255 5.49 -14.33 28.43
CA THR A 255 5.18 -12.92 28.76
C THR A 255 6.47 -12.09 28.97
N LYS A 256 7.53 -12.70 29.49
CA LYS A 256 8.85 -12.05 29.63
C LYS A 256 9.61 -11.97 28.30
N GLN A 257 9.53 -13.02 27.48
CA GLN A 257 10.22 -13.09 26.19
C GLN A 257 9.61 -12.13 25.17
N PHE A 258 8.29 -11.91 25.23
CA PHE A 258 7.54 -11.08 24.30
C PHE A 258 6.91 -9.87 25.01
N PRO A 259 7.72 -8.86 25.37
CA PRO A 259 7.19 -7.64 25.98
C PRO A 259 6.37 -6.83 24.98
N ARG A 260 5.32 -6.18 25.47
CA ARG A 260 4.50 -5.25 24.66
C ARG A 260 5.38 -4.16 24.05
N LYS A 261 5.15 -3.86 22.77
CA LYS A 261 5.87 -2.81 22.01
C LYS A 261 5.05 -1.52 21.92
N ALA A 262 5.73 -0.38 21.87
CA ALA A 262 5.10 0.90 21.59
C ALA A 262 4.53 0.92 20.16
N ILE A 263 3.36 1.54 19.98
CA ILE A 263 2.64 1.58 18.70
C ILE A 263 2.71 2.99 18.14
N GLU A 264 3.93 3.41 17.80
CA GLU A 264 4.23 4.73 17.22
C GLU A 264 5.05 4.51 15.95
N SER A 265 4.37 4.30 14.83
CA SER A 265 4.99 4.22 13.51
C SER A 265 4.17 5.03 12.51
N ASP A 266 4.84 5.94 11.79
CA ASP A 266 4.22 6.70 10.70
C ASP A 266 3.81 5.80 9.53
N CYS A 267 4.52 4.67 9.35
CA CYS A 267 4.16 3.65 8.36
C CYS A 267 2.99 2.78 8.85
N PRO A 268 1.83 2.76 8.15
CA PRO A 268 0.66 1.98 8.54
C PRO A 268 0.91 0.46 8.58
N ASP A 269 1.74 -0.08 7.69
CA ASP A 269 2.00 -1.52 7.63
C ASP A 269 2.81 -1.99 8.85
N VAL A 270 3.81 -1.19 9.26
CA VAL A 270 4.59 -1.45 10.48
C VAL A 270 3.68 -1.33 11.70
N GLN A 271 2.85 -0.29 11.75
CA GLN A 271 1.86 -0.07 12.81
C GLN A 271 0.95 -1.30 12.97
N GLN A 272 0.39 -1.80 11.87
CA GLN A 272 -0.48 -2.98 11.87
C GLN A 272 0.23 -4.25 12.38
N GLN A 273 1.51 -4.44 12.03
CA GLN A 273 2.29 -5.57 12.55
C GLN A 273 2.52 -5.46 14.05
N LEU A 274 2.83 -4.26 14.57
CA LEU A 274 3.01 -4.03 16.00
C LEU A 274 1.70 -4.23 16.79
N GLU A 275 0.57 -3.80 16.23
CA GLU A 275 -0.76 -4.03 16.82
C GLU A 275 -1.10 -5.52 16.87
N THR A 276 -0.83 -6.25 15.78
CA THR A 276 -1.06 -7.70 15.71
C THR A 276 -0.17 -8.43 16.72
N TYR A 277 1.11 -8.07 16.79
CA TYR A 277 2.05 -8.57 17.79
C TYR A 277 1.52 -8.35 19.22
N ASN A 278 1.13 -7.13 19.55
CA ASN A 278 0.62 -6.79 20.88
C ASN A 278 -0.69 -7.50 21.21
N THR A 279 -1.55 -7.76 20.22
CA THR A 279 -2.78 -8.55 20.39
C THR A 279 -2.45 -9.98 20.84
N TYR A 280 -1.38 -10.58 20.31
CA TYR A 280 -0.91 -11.89 20.78
C TYR A 280 -0.30 -11.83 22.18
N VAL A 281 0.46 -10.77 22.51
CA VAL A 281 0.99 -10.55 23.86
C VAL A 281 -0.17 -10.52 24.87
N ASP A 282 -1.20 -9.72 24.57
CA ASP A 282 -2.39 -9.59 25.42
C ASP A 282 -3.15 -10.91 25.53
N SER A 283 -3.26 -11.66 24.43
CA SER A 283 -3.90 -12.97 24.41
C SER A 283 -3.16 -13.98 25.30
N ILE A 284 -1.83 -14.03 25.26
CA ILE A 284 -1.01 -14.88 26.15
C ILE A 284 -1.19 -14.46 27.61
N ALA A 285 -1.14 -13.15 27.89
CA ALA A 285 -1.31 -12.62 29.24
C ALA A 285 -2.71 -12.91 29.82
N ALA A 286 -3.74 -12.90 28.98
CA ALA A 286 -5.12 -13.17 29.36
C ALA A 286 -5.46 -14.66 29.49
N MET A 287 -4.70 -15.59 28.88
CA MET A 287 -4.99 -17.02 28.98
C MET A 287 -5.07 -17.47 30.43
N GLN A 288 -6.12 -18.20 30.79
CA GLN A 288 -6.21 -18.85 32.08
C GLN A 288 -6.04 -20.36 31.85
N CYS A 289 -5.71 -21.09 32.90
CA CYS A 289 -5.79 -22.54 32.86
C CYS A 289 -6.58 -22.97 34.08
N GLN A 290 -7.48 -23.92 33.92
CA GLN A 290 -8.27 -24.47 35.02
C GLN A 290 -7.78 -25.88 35.31
N LEU A 291 -7.46 -26.17 36.57
CA LEU A 291 -7.19 -27.53 37.00
C LEU A 291 -8.52 -28.28 37.05
N VAL A 292 -8.69 -29.26 36.18
CA VAL A 292 -9.82 -30.17 36.24
C VAL A 292 -9.57 -31.08 37.44
N GLN A 293 -10.22 -30.78 38.57
CA GLN A 293 -10.24 -31.71 39.68
C GLN A 293 -10.94 -32.98 39.21
N GLN A 294 -10.18 -34.07 39.04
CA GLN A 294 -10.76 -35.39 39.06
C GLN A 294 -11.34 -35.58 40.45
N VAL A 295 -12.62 -35.28 40.59
CA VAL A 295 -13.40 -35.68 41.76
C VAL A 295 -13.44 -37.21 41.73
N LYS A 296 -12.45 -37.85 42.34
CA LYS A 296 -12.56 -39.23 42.84
C LYS A 296 -13.53 -39.22 44.02
N THR A 297 -14.79 -38.88 43.78
CA THR A 297 -15.85 -39.37 44.65
C THR A 297 -15.99 -40.84 44.32
N ALA A 298 -15.77 -41.69 45.32
CA ALA A 298 -16.21 -43.08 45.31
C ALA A 298 -17.75 -43.12 45.29
N THR A 299 -18.35 -42.63 44.22
CA THR A 299 -19.69 -42.98 43.78
C THR A 299 -19.46 -44.11 42.81
N GLY A 300 -19.90 -45.32 43.15
CA GLY A 300 -19.84 -46.46 42.22
C GLY A 300 -20.47 -46.09 40.87
N ILE A 301 -20.27 -46.95 39.87
CA ILE A 301 -20.72 -46.69 38.50
C ILE A 301 -22.18 -46.21 38.42
N ASP A 302 -22.45 -45.22 37.55
CA ASP A 302 -23.79 -44.67 37.35
C ASP A 302 -24.79 -45.75 36.88
N PRO A 303 -25.88 -46.03 37.64
CA PRO A 303 -26.91 -46.97 37.25
C PRO A 303 -27.57 -46.65 35.90
N ASP A 304 -27.84 -45.38 35.61
CA ASP A 304 -28.56 -44.99 34.40
C ASP A 304 -27.69 -45.17 33.15
N LEU A 305 -26.39 -44.93 33.28
CA LEU A 305 -25.42 -45.23 32.25
C LEU A 305 -25.39 -46.74 31.93
N LEU A 306 -25.32 -47.60 32.95
CA LEU A 306 -25.35 -49.06 32.78
C LEU A 306 -26.63 -49.54 32.07
N LEU A 307 -27.79 -49.04 32.48
CA LEU A 307 -29.07 -49.39 31.88
C LEU A 307 -29.18 -48.88 30.44
N THR A 308 -28.69 -47.67 30.16
CA THR A 308 -28.68 -47.09 28.82
C THR A 308 -27.80 -47.91 27.88
N ARG A 309 -26.59 -48.26 28.30
CA ARG A 309 -25.68 -49.09 27.50
C ARG A 309 -26.22 -50.52 27.30
N ALA A 310 -26.88 -51.10 28.32
CA ALA A 310 -27.56 -52.38 28.17
C ALA A 310 -28.64 -52.35 27.07
N ARG A 311 -29.50 -51.31 27.08
CA ARG A 311 -30.51 -51.12 26.02
C ARG A 311 -29.89 -50.92 24.63
N MET A 312 -28.77 -50.20 24.55
CA MET A 312 -28.06 -50.03 23.28
C MET A 312 -27.57 -51.37 22.72
N ILE A 313 -27.00 -52.24 23.58
CA ILE A 313 -26.60 -53.60 23.20
C ILE A 313 -27.82 -54.40 22.71
N ASP A 314 -28.92 -54.40 23.46
CA ASP A 314 -30.13 -55.16 23.09
C ASP A 314 -30.74 -54.69 21.75
N ASN A 315 -30.77 -53.37 21.53
CA ASN A 315 -31.24 -52.78 20.27
C ASN A 315 -30.32 -53.13 19.09
N MET A 316 -29.00 -53.06 19.30
CA MET A 316 -28.03 -53.43 18.27
C MET A 316 -28.08 -54.92 17.95
N VAL A 317 -28.24 -55.79 18.94
CA VAL A 317 -28.42 -57.24 18.73
C VAL A 317 -29.70 -57.53 17.97
N SER A 318 -30.81 -56.86 18.31
CA SER A 318 -32.08 -57.00 17.60
C SER A 318 -31.98 -56.56 16.14
N ARG A 319 -31.30 -55.42 15.86
CA ARG A 319 -30.97 -54.99 14.48
C ARG A 319 -30.06 -55.99 13.78
N TRP A 320 -29.08 -56.55 14.48
CA TRP A 320 -28.14 -57.51 13.92
C TRP A 320 -28.84 -58.80 13.48
N ILE A 321 -29.78 -59.33 14.28
CA ILE A 321 -30.58 -60.51 13.94
C ILE A 321 -31.44 -60.24 12.69
N GLY A 322 -32.07 -59.07 12.61
CA GLY A 322 -32.96 -58.70 11.51
C GLY A 322 -32.26 -58.22 10.23
N SER A 323 -31.00 -57.81 10.31
CA SER A 323 -30.24 -57.34 9.15
C SER A 323 -29.79 -58.51 8.28
N THR A 324 -29.86 -58.37 6.96
CA THR A 324 -29.29 -59.32 5.98
C THR A 324 -27.98 -58.84 5.38
N ASP A 325 -27.53 -57.62 5.72
CA ASP A 325 -26.30 -57.02 5.19
C ASP A 325 -25.07 -57.46 6.02
N PRO A 326 -24.08 -58.12 5.41
CA PRO A 326 -22.87 -58.55 6.11
C PRO A 326 -22.02 -57.39 6.65
N ILE A 327 -22.05 -56.21 6.01
CA ILE A 327 -21.29 -55.04 6.45
C ILE A 327 -21.95 -54.44 7.70
N GLU A 328 -23.27 -54.20 7.64
CA GLU A 328 -24.03 -53.72 8.80
C GLU A 328 -23.90 -54.67 10.00
N ARG A 329 -23.96 -55.98 9.77
CA ARG A 329 -23.73 -56.99 10.81
C ARG A 329 -22.34 -56.89 11.44
N ARG A 330 -21.30 -56.62 10.64
CA ARG A 330 -19.94 -56.45 11.15
C ARG A 330 -19.81 -55.18 12.00
N ASP A 331 -20.39 -54.08 11.56
CA ASP A 331 -20.31 -52.79 12.25
C ASP A 331 -21.07 -52.83 13.58
N LEU A 332 -22.28 -53.39 13.61
CA LEU A 332 -23.05 -53.59 14.84
C LEU A 332 -22.31 -54.48 15.85
N ASN A 333 -21.62 -55.53 15.37
CA ASN A 333 -20.78 -56.40 16.19
C ASN A 333 -19.59 -55.64 16.81
N LEU A 334 -18.92 -54.77 16.05
CA LEU A 334 -17.83 -53.93 16.55
C LEU A 334 -18.33 -52.90 17.58
N MET A 335 -19.49 -52.27 17.34
CA MET A 335 -20.08 -51.31 18.27
C MET A 335 -20.43 -51.96 19.61
N CYS A 336 -21.05 -53.16 19.60
CA CYS A 336 -21.32 -53.90 20.83
C CYS A 336 -20.04 -54.25 21.59
N HIS A 337 -18.98 -54.71 20.90
CA HIS A 337 -17.69 -54.99 21.55
C HIS A 337 -17.09 -53.76 22.22
N ASN A 338 -17.13 -52.59 21.56
CA ASN A 338 -16.58 -51.35 22.11
C ASN A 338 -17.34 -50.92 23.36
N ILE A 339 -18.68 -50.93 23.33
CA ILE A 339 -19.51 -50.61 24.50
C ILE A 339 -19.20 -51.57 25.66
N ILE A 340 -19.07 -52.87 25.39
CA ILE A 340 -18.77 -53.86 26.43
C ILE A 340 -17.40 -53.61 27.05
N ASN A 341 -16.37 -53.34 26.25
CA ASN A 341 -15.01 -53.10 26.73
C ASN A 341 -14.92 -51.80 27.54
N GLU A 342 -15.52 -50.72 27.06
CA GLU A 342 -15.60 -49.44 27.75
C GLU A 342 -16.27 -49.60 29.12
N MET A 343 -17.44 -50.26 29.16
CA MET A 343 -18.18 -50.45 30.41
C MET A 343 -17.49 -51.42 31.36
N ASN A 344 -16.86 -52.51 30.88
CA ASN A 344 -16.09 -53.40 31.76
C ASN A 344 -14.92 -52.64 32.42
N ALA A 345 -14.19 -51.82 31.66
CA ALA A 345 -13.11 -50.99 32.21
C ALA A 345 -13.64 -50.00 33.26
N GLN A 346 -14.78 -49.36 33.00
CA GLN A 346 -15.41 -48.47 33.98
C GLN A 346 -15.92 -49.22 35.22
N ILE A 347 -16.46 -50.43 35.08
CA ILE A 347 -16.90 -51.25 36.22
C ILE A 347 -15.68 -51.69 37.05
N GLU A 348 -14.56 -52.06 36.41
CA GLU A 348 -13.32 -52.42 37.11
C GLU A 348 -12.72 -51.24 37.89
N VAL A 349 -12.81 -50.03 37.35
CA VAL A 349 -12.29 -48.81 38.00
C VAL A 349 -13.22 -48.29 39.10
N CYS A 350 -14.53 -48.26 38.86
CA CYS A 350 -15.49 -47.60 39.74
C CYS A 350 -16.18 -48.55 40.73
N GLY A 351 -16.29 -49.85 40.41
CA GLY A 351 -17.00 -50.84 41.22
C GLY A 351 -18.49 -50.54 41.40
N PHE A 352 -19.14 -51.34 42.26
CA PHE A 352 -20.54 -51.13 42.68
C PHE A 352 -20.58 -50.73 44.16
N ALA A 353 -21.15 -49.56 44.45
CA ALA A 353 -21.22 -49.02 45.81
C ALA A 353 -22.57 -49.32 46.51
N ASN A 354 -23.68 -49.43 45.76
CA ASN A 354 -25.01 -49.68 46.33
C ASN A 354 -25.80 -50.77 45.58
N GLU A 355 -26.95 -51.18 46.12
CA GLU A 355 -27.78 -52.25 45.54
C GLU A 355 -28.44 -51.85 44.19
N GLU A 356 -28.71 -50.58 43.98
CA GLU A 356 -29.25 -50.08 42.71
C GLU A 356 -28.24 -50.24 41.56
N GLN A 357 -26.98 -49.87 41.82
CA GLN A 357 -25.86 -50.08 40.91
C GLN A 357 -25.61 -51.57 40.64
N LYS A 358 -25.69 -52.44 41.66
CA LYS A 358 -25.60 -53.89 41.46
C LYS A 358 -26.76 -54.45 40.63
N LYS A 359 -27.98 -53.89 40.77
CA LYS A 359 -29.13 -54.28 39.94
C LYS A 359 -28.93 -53.84 38.48
N ALA A 360 -28.53 -52.60 38.24
CA ALA A 360 -28.20 -52.10 36.90
C ALA A 360 -27.05 -52.90 36.25
N GLY A 361 -26.00 -53.20 37.02
CA GLY A 361 -24.89 -54.04 36.58
C GLY A 361 -25.33 -55.45 36.18
N ARG A 362 -26.25 -56.06 36.95
CA ARG A 362 -26.86 -57.35 36.58
C ARG A 362 -27.62 -57.28 35.26
N VAL A 363 -28.32 -56.18 34.96
CA VAL A 363 -29.01 -55.98 33.67
C VAL A 363 -28.01 -55.86 32.53
N PHE A 364 -26.95 -55.06 32.71
CA PHE A 364 -25.88 -54.93 31.73
C PHE A 364 -25.17 -56.26 31.43
N PHE A 365 -24.83 -57.04 32.48
CA PHE A 365 -24.21 -58.34 32.28
C PHE A 365 -25.13 -59.34 31.57
N LYS A 366 -26.45 -59.26 31.79
CA LYS A 366 -27.43 -60.06 31.05
C LYS A 366 -27.47 -59.66 29.56
N ALA A 367 -27.49 -58.37 29.24
CA ALA A 367 -27.43 -57.90 27.85
C ALA A 367 -26.12 -58.35 27.16
N ARG A 368 -24.98 -58.24 27.87
CA ARG A 368 -23.68 -58.76 27.41
C ARG A 368 -23.73 -60.27 27.14
N GLN A 369 -24.29 -61.05 28.06
CA GLN A 369 -24.42 -62.48 27.91
C GLN A 369 -25.33 -62.84 26.72
N TYR A 370 -26.46 -62.17 26.59
CA TYR A 370 -27.40 -62.36 25.48
C TYR A 370 -26.74 -62.09 24.13
N TYR A 371 -25.99 -60.99 24.03
CA TYR A 371 -25.16 -60.66 22.87
C TYR A 371 -24.15 -61.78 22.55
N GLN A 372 -23.39 -62.24 23.54
CA GLN A 372 -22.38 -63.30 23.36
C GLN A 372 -23.02 -64.62 22.90
N THR A 373 -24.15 -65.02 23.50
CA THR A 373 -24.86 -66.23 23.11
C THR A 373 -25.44 -66.12 21.70
N THR A 374 -26.01 -64.96 21.34
CA THR A 374 -26.64 -64.74 20.04
C THR A 374 -25.63 -64.73 18.91
N ILE A 375 -24.48 -64.05 19.10
CA ILE A 375 -23.43 -64.00 18.08
C ILE A 375 -22.67 -65.33 18.00
N ASN A 376 -22.40 -66.00 19.13
CA ASN A 376 -21.71 -67.30 19.08
C ASN A 376 -22.61 -68.43 18.55
N ALA A 377 -23.92 -68.40 18.78
CA ALA A 377 -24.86 -69.37 18.19
C ALA A 377 -25.03 -69.18 16.68
N ASN A 378 -24.81 -67.97 16.17
CA ASN A 378 -24.89 -67.63 14.74
C ASN A 378 -23.51 -67.57 14.05
N LYS A 379 -22.43 -67.98 14.73
CA LYS A 379 -21.20 -68.44 14.09
C LYS A 379 -21.45 -69.87 13.59
N GLN A 380 -22.22 -70.03 12.52
CA GLN A 380 -22.10 -71.25 11.72
C GLN A 380 -20.72 -71.24 11.03
N PRO A 381 -20.07 -72.41 10.87
CA PRO A 381 -18.81 -72.53 10.14
C PRO A 381 -18.90 -72.02 8.70
#